data_AF-A0A8I1P2D2-F1
#
_entry.id   AF-A0A8I1P2D2-F1
#
_cell.length_a   1.000
_cell.length_b   1.000
_cell.length_c   1.000
_cell.angle_alpha   90.00
_cell.angle_beta   90.00
_cell.angle_gamma   90.00
#
_symmetry.space_group_name_H-M   'P 1'
#
loop_
_entity.id
_entity.type
_entity.pdbx_description
1 polymer ?
#
loop_
_entity_poly.entity_id
_entity_poly.type
_entity_poly.pdbx_seq_one_letter_code
_entity_poly.pdbx_strand_id
1 'polypeptide(L)'
;MSDTDVMAFWKRRRELEEQHDLKRKALEAELHQHTETIDRTIAAVCAEMGNVSGAALEFIRFFLENLDELPANFREYVTLWQKENISNTAKLENLKTELDKLLQSRADVRKSIFALEKEIFQEISIITHNYTSTVAKAMNEKIT
;
A
#
# COMPACT_ATOMS: atom_id res chain seq x y z
N MET A 1 -41.10 25.26 4.69
CA MET A 1 -39.68 25.04 4.99
C MET A 1 -39.20 26.16 5.89
N SER A 2 -38.56 25.81 7.00
CA SER A 2 -38.02 26.76 7.96
C SER A 2 -36.54 27.05 7.67
N ASP A 3 -36.03 28.19 8.12
CA ASP A 3 -34.59 28.50 8.08
C ASP A 3 -33.76 27.43 8.82
N THR A 4 -34.36 26.83 9.86
CA THR A 4 -33.78 25.71 10.61
C THR A 4 -33.49 24.49 9.72
N ASP A 5 -34.37 24.15 8.77
CA ASP A 5 -34.20 22.99 7.88
C ASP A 5 -33.03 23.20 6.90
N VAL A 6 -32.91 24.41 6.35
CA VAL A 6 -31.82 24.79 5.45
C VAL A 6 -30.48 24.77 6.18
N MET A 7 -30.43 25.32 7.39
CA MET A 7 -29.22 25.34 8.21
C MET A 7 -28.81 23.93 8.64
N ALA A 8 -29.77 23.05 8.96
CA ALA A 8 -29.51 21.67 9.30
C ALA A 8 -28.88 20.89 8.12
N PHE A 9 -29.38 21.09 6.90
CA PHE A 9 -28.80 20.49 5.69
C PHE A 9 -27.33 20.91 5.49
N TRP A 10 -27.06 22.22 5.50
CA TRP A 10 -25.70 22.73 5.27
C TRP A 10 -24.74 22.38 6.40
N LYS A 11 -25.23 22.30 7.64
CA LYS A 11 -24.44 21.81 8.77
C LYS A 11 -24.04 20.35 8.56
N ARG A 12 -25.02 19.49 8.27
CA ARG A 12 -24.75 18.05 8.07
C ARG A 12 -23.81 17.80 6.89
N ARG A 13 -24.00 18.52 5.79
CA ARG A 13 -23.12 18.40 4.62
C ARG A 13 -21.67 18.74 4.95
N ARG A 14 -21.43 19.87 5.64
CA ARG A 14 -20.08 20.26 6.06
C ARG A 14 -19.43 19.22 6.96
N GLU A 15 -20.16 18.71 7.95
CA GLU A 15 -19.65 17.68 8.86
C GLU A 15 -19.21 16.42 8.09
N LEU A 16 -19.96 16.01 7.07
CA LEU A 16 -19.60 14.88 6.21
C LEU A 16 -18.34 15.15 5.38
N GLU A 17 -18.27 16.32 4.75
CA GLU A 17 -17.12 16.73 3.94
C GLU A 17 -15.84 16.83 4.80
N GLU A 18 -15.94 17.37 6.02
CA GLU A 18 -14.83 17.46 6.98
C GLU A 18 -14.38 16.07 7.46
N GLN A 19 -15.31 15.18 7.82
CA GLN A 19 -14.99 13.81 8.23
C GLN A 19 -14.30 13.02 7.11
N HIS A 20 -14.79 13.17 5.87
CA HIS A 20 -14.19 12.55 4.71
C HIS A 20 -12.79 13.10 4.43
N ASP A 21 -12.59 14.43 4.50
CA ASP A 21 -11.28 15.06 4.29
C ASP A 21 -10.23 14.53 5.29
N LEU A 22 -10.61 14.39 6.57
CA LEU A 22 -9.74 13.81 7.59
C LEU A 22 -9.36 12.36 7.28
N LYS A 23 -10.34 11.52 6.93
CA LYS A 23 -10.10 10.11 6.55
C LYS A 23 -9.23 10.01 5.30
N ARG A 24 -9.50 10.84 4.29
CA ARG A 24 -8.75 10.89 3.04
C ARG A 24 -7.29 11.26 3.29
N LYS A 25 -7.02 12.32 4.06
CA LYS A 25 -5.66 12.74 4.43
C LYS A 25 -4.89 11.64 5.16
N ALA A 26 -5.55 10.92 6.05
CA ALA A 26 -4.92 9.79 6.76
C ALA A 26 -4.51 8.67 5.78
N LEU A 27 -5.41 8.29 4.86
CA LEU A 27 -5.10 7.27 3.84
C LEU A 27 -4.02 7.74 2.83
N GLU A 28 -4.03 9.01 2.45
CA GLU A 28 -3.00 9.59 1.58
C GLU A 28 -1.62 9.59 2.26
N ALA A 29 -1.56 9.88 3.56
CA ALA A 29 -0.33 9.79 4.35
C ALA A 29 0.19 8.34 4.44
N GLU A 30 -0.69 7.37 4.69
CA GLU A 30 -0.34 5.94 4.69
C GLU A 30 0.18 5.48 3.32
N LEU A 31 -0.47 5.92 2.24
CA LEU A 31 -0.04 5.63 0.86
C LEU A 31 1.36 6.19 0.56
N HIS A 32 1.65 7.39 1.05
CA HIS A 32 2.96 8.01 0.93
C HIS A 32 4.03 7.19 1.68
N GLN A 33 3.76 6.83 2.93
CA GLN A 33 4.67 6.01 3.75
C GLN A 33 4.97 4.64 3.11
N HIS A 34 3.95 3.98 2.54
CA HIS A 34 4.14 2.74 1.79
C HIS A 34 5.04 2.94 0.57
N THR A 35 4.86 4.04 -0.16
CA THR A 35 5.68 4.35 -1.34
C THR A 35 7.15 4.54 -0.96
N GLU A 36 7.44 5.34 0.06
CA GLU A 36 8.82 5.53 0.56
C GLU A 36 9.46 4.22 1.05
N THR A 37 8.67 3.34 1.67
CA THR A 37 9.16 2.04 2.16
C THR A 37 9.44 1.11 1.00
N ILE A 38 8.57 1.07 -0.01
CA ILE A 38 8.79 0.31 -1.24
C ILE A 38 10.06 0.77 -1.95
N ASP A 39 10.28 2.07 -2.09
CA ASP A 39 11.48 2.61 -2.75
C ASP A 39 12.77 2.19 -2.03
N ARG A 40 12.77 2.20 -0.69
CA ARG A 40 13.88 1.69 0.13
C ARG A 40 14.08 0.19 -0.04
N THR A 41 13.01 -0.60 -0.05
CA THR A 41 13.10 -2.06 -0.23
C THR A 41 13.60 -2.40 -1.64
N ILE A 42 13.17 -1.68 -2.67
CA ILE A 42 13.68 -1.84 -4.05
C ILE A 42 15.18 -1.53 -4.09
N ALA A 43 15.62 -0.43 -3.47
CA ALA A 43 17.04 -0.10 -3.40
C ALA A 43 17.86 -1.21 -2.70
N ALA A 44 17.34 -1.79 -1.61
CA ALA A 44 17.96 -2.91 -0.93
C ALA A 44 18.02 -4.18 -1.80
N VAL A 45 16.94 -4.50 -2.54
CA VAL A 45 16.91 -5.60 -3.50
C VAL A 45 17.94 -5.40 -4.61
N CYS A 46 18.04 -4.20 -5.18
CA CYS A 46 19.03 -3.88 -6.21
C CYS A 46 20.47 -4.00 -5.71
N ALA A 47 20.76 -3.51 -4.50
CA ALA A 47 22.08 -3.65 -3.89
C ALA A 47 22.45 -5.13 -3.68
N GLU A 48 21.49 -5.93 -3.20
CA GLU A 48 21.72 -7.36 -2.94
C GLU A 48 21.86 -8.18 -4.24
N MET A 49 21.06 -7.89 -5.27
CA MET A 49 21.22 -8.51 -6.60
C MET A 49 22.55 -8.13 -7.26
N GLY A 50 23.04 -6.91 -7.05
CA GLY A 50 24.37 -6.49 -7.52
C GLY A 50 25.51 -7.30 -6.90
N ASN A 51 25.31 -7.83 -5.68
CA ASN A 51 26.29 -8.67 -4.99
C ASN A 51 26.21 -10.15 -5.40
N VAL A 52 25.07 -10.62 -5.91
CA VAL A 52 24.87 -12.01 -6.36
C VAL A 52 25.00 -12.08 -7.88
N SER A 53 26.23 -12.25 -8.38
CA SER A 53 26.44 -12.43 -9.83
C SER A 53 25.96 -13.82 -10.30
N GLY A 54 25.49 -13.95 -11.54
CA GLY A 54 25.17 -15.25 -12.14
C GLY A 54 26.34 -16.24 -12.16
N ALA A 55 27.58 -15.73 -12.19
CA ALA A 55 28.80 -16.51 -12.04
C ALA A 55 28.92 -17.14 -10.65
N ALA A 56 28.42 -16.49 -9.58
CA ALA A 56 28.39 -17.07 -8.25
C ALA A 56 27.48 -18.31 -8.21
N LEU A 57 26.34 -18.33 -8.90
CA LEU A 57 25.47 -19.51 -8.90
C LEU A 57 26.12 -20.71 -9.61
N GLU A 58 26.82 -20.49 -10.73
CA GLU A 58 27.59 -21.56 -11.39
C GLU A 58 28.79 -22.03 -10.56
N PHE A 59 29.48 -21.09 -9.88
CA PHE A 59 30.55 -21.43 -8.95
C PHE A 59 30.02 -22.28 -7.77
N ILE A 60 28.88 -21.93 -7.17
CA ILE A 60 28.25 -22.72 -6.10
C ILE A 60 27.99 -24.15 -6.58
N ARG A 61 27.40 -24.32 -7.77
CA ARG A 61 27.08 -25.64 -8.32
C ARG A 61 28.33 -26.48 -8.54
N PHE A 62 29.35 -25.92 -9.19
CA PHE A 62 30.62 -26.59 -9.44
C PHE A 62 31.29 -27.06 -8.13
N PHE A 63 31.30 -26.24 -7.09
CA PHE A 63 31.93 -26.61 -5.81
C PHE A 63 31.12 -27.62 -4.99
N LEU A 64 29.79 -27.57 -5.01
CA LEU A 64 28.94 -28.58 -4.36
C LEU A 64 29.15 -29.97 -4.97
N GLU A 65 29.39 -30.03 -6.28
CA GLU A 65 29.65 -31.28 -7.00
C GLU A 65 31.08 -31.82 -6.78
N ASN A 66 32.03 -31.00 -6.34
CA ASN A 66 33.46 -31.35 -6.26
C ASN A 66 34.11 -31.08 -4.87
N LEU A 67 33.31 -30.87 -3.82
CA LEU A 67 33.77 -30.34 -2.52
C LEU A 67 34.83 -31.21 -1.82
N ASP A 68 34.70 -32.53 -1.96
CA ASP A 68 35.57 -33.52 -1.31
C ASP A 68 36.94 -33.66 -2.00
N GLU A 69 37.04 -33.26 -3.26
CA GLU A 69 38.26 -33.35 -4.08
C GLU A 69 39.18 -32.12 -3.93
N LEU A 70 38.74 -31.10 -3.20
CA LEU A 70 39.46 -29.84 -3.07
C LEU A 70 40.52 -29.85 -1.96
N PRO A 71 41.59 -29.05 -2.09
CA PRO A 71 42.49 -28.76 -0.99
C PRO A 71 41.78 -28.14 0.22
N ALA A 72 42.24 -28.45 1.44
CA ALA A 72 41.59 -27.99 2.68
C ALA A 72 41.47 -26.47 2.81
N ASN A 73 42.48 -25.72 2.36
CA ASN A 73 42.48 -24.26 2.31
C ASN A 73 41.45 -23.70 1.30
N PHE A 74 41.19 -24.41 0.21
CA PHE A 74 40.13 -24.06 -0.73
C PHE A 74 38.74 -24.34 -0.16
N ARG A 75 38.56 -25.44 0.58
CA ARG A 75 37.28 -25.75 1.25
C ARG A 75 36.83 -24.68 2.26
N GLU A 76 37.77 -24.13 3.03
CA GLU A 76 37.47 -23.06 3.99
C GLU A 76 37.05 -21.76 3.28
N TYR A 77 37.76 -21.38 2.21
CA TYR A 77 37.39 -20.24 1.37
C TYR A 77 36.00 -20.42 0.74
N VAL A 78 35.72 -21.62 0.20
CA VAL A 78 34.42 -21.96 -0.40
C VAL A 78 33.30 -21.94 0.63
N THR A 79 33.55 -22.39 1.86
CA THR A 79 32.56 -22.40 2.95
C THR A 79 32.20 -20.98 3.39
N LEU A 80 33.20 -20.11 3.57
CA LEU A 80 33.00 -18.69 3.86
C LEU A 80 32.22 -18.00 2.74
N TRP A 81 32.63 -18.24 1.51
CA TRP A 81 31.98 -17.67 0.34
C TRP A 81 30.56 -18.21 0.13
N GLN A 82 30.29 -19.51 0.36
CA GLN A 82 28.94 -20.09 0.35
C GLN A 82 28.06 -19.47 1.44
N LYS A 83 28.59 -19.28 2.65
CA LYS A 83 27.87 -18.60 3.73
C LYS A 83 27.47 -17.19 3.33
N GLU A 84 28.35 -16.43 2.69
CA GLU A 84 28.04 -15.09 2.19
C GLU A 84 27.00 -15.13 1.07
N ASN A 85 27.17 -15.99 0.05
CA ASN A 85 26.32 -15.97 -1.14
C ASN A 85 24.97 -16.69 -0.97
N ILE A 86 24.89 -17.79 -0.22
CA ILE A 86 23.63 -18.45 0.14
C ILE A 86 22.83 -17.57 1.10
N SER A 87 23.49 -16.91 2.07
CA SER A 87 22.84 -15.92 2.95
C SER A 87 22.27 -14.76 2.14
N ASN A 88 22.99 -14.26 1.13
CA ASN A 88 22.49 -13.22 0.23
C ASN A 88 21.27 -13.69 -0.58
N THR A 89 21.21 -14.97 -0.96
CA THR A 89 20.06 -15.55 -1.67
C THR A 89 18.82 -15.62 -0.77
N ALA A 90 18.96 -16.09 0.47
CA ALA A 90 17.86 -16.11 1.45
C ALA A 90 17.39 -14.69 1.82
N LYS A 91 18.33 -13.76 1.97
CA LYS A 91 18.03 -12.34 2.21
C LYS A 91 17.28 -11.71 1.02
N LEU A 92 17.68 -12.02 -0.21
CA LEU A 92 17.01 -11.56 -1.41
C LEU A 92 15.56 -12.09 -1.49
N GLU A 93 15.33 -13.36 -1.15
CA GLU A 93 13.99 -13.95 -1.13
C GLU A 93 13.08 -13.31 -0.07
N ASN A 94 13.64 -13.03 1.11
CA ASN A 94 12.93 -12.30 2.15
C ASN A 94 12.55 -10.89 1.72
N LEU A 95 13.49 -10.15 1.11
CA LEU A 95 13.24 -8.80 0.60
C LEU A 95 12.17 -8.78 -0.51
N LYS A 96 12.17 -9.78 -1.39
CA LYS A 96 11.11 -9.95 -2.41
C LYS A 96 9.75 -10.19 -1.76
N THR A 97 9.68 -11.11 -0.80
CA THR A 97 8.45 -11.40 -0.06
C THR A 97 7.93 -10.16 0.68
N GLU A 98 8.82 -9.37 1.27
CA GLU A 98 8.47 -8.11 1.92
C GLU A 98 7.95 -7.07 0.92
N LEU A 99 8.63 -6.93 -0.23
CA LEU A 99 8.20 -6.04 -1.32
C LEU A 99 6.80 -6.41 -1.83
N ASP A 100 6.51 -7.69 -2.03
CA ASP A 100 5.19 -8.17 -2.47
C ASP A 100 4.10 -7.81 -1.46
N LYS A 101 4.36 -7.99 -0.15
CA LYS A 101 3.45 -7.60 0.92
C LYS A 101 3.21 -6.09 0.93
N LEU A 102 4.27 -5.29 0.77
CA LEU A 102 4.16 -3.83 0.74
C LEU A 102 3.37 -3.34 -0.49
N LEU A 103 3.60 -3.95 -1.66
CA LEU A 103 2.85 -3.66 -2.88
C LEU A 103 1.36 -3.99 -2.71
N GLN A 104 1.04 -5.11 -2.08
CA GLN A 104 -0.33 -5.50 -1.75
C GLN A 104 -0.98 -4.51 -0.77
N SER A 105 -0.29 -4.18 0.33
CA SER A 105 -0.77 -3.19 1.31
C SER A 105 -1.05 -1.83 0.65
N ARG A 106 -0.13 -1.35 -0.19
CA ARG A 106 -0.31 -0.11 -0.98
C ARG A 106 -1.54 -0.18 -1.90
N ALA A 107 -1.78 -1.33 -2.54
CA ALA A 107 -2.95 -1.52 -3.40
C ALA A 107 -4.26 -1.50 -2.60
N ASP A 108 -4.27 -2.06 -1.40
CA ASP A 108 -5.45 -2.08 -0.54
C ASP A 108 -5.77 -0.68 0.03
N VAL A 109 -4.76 0.12 0.40
CA VAL A 109 -4.96 1.54 0.75
C VAL A 109 -5.59 2.31 -0.41
N ARG A 110 -5.13 2.10 -1.65
CA ARG A 110 -5.77 2.72 -2.83
C ARG A 110 -7.24 2.32 -2.97
N LYS A 111 -7.58 1.05 -2.76
CA LYS A 111 -8.98 0.60 -2.78
C LYS A 111 -9.81 1.28 -1.69
N SER A 112 -9.24 1.45 -0.49
CA SER A 112 -9.89 2.16 0.60
C SER A 112 -10.17 3.62 0.27
N ILE A 113 -9.25 4.31 -0.42
CA ILE A 113 -9.48 5.68 -0.92
C ILE A 113 -10.66 5.71 -1.90
N PHE A 114 -10.70 4.81 -2.90
CA PHE A 114 -11.82 4.73 -3.83
C PHE A 114 -13.15 4.40 -3.16
N ALA A 115 -13.13 3.50 -2.16
CA ALA A 115 -14.31 3.15 -1.38
C ALA A 115 -14.84 4.36 -0.58
N LEU A 116 -13.93 5.11 0.04
CA LEU A 116 -14.25 6.32 0.78
C LEU A 116 -14.85 7.41 -0.12
N GLU A 117 -14.30 7.61 -1.33
CA GLU A 117 -14.85 8.55 -2.33
C GLU A 117 -16.26 8.16 -2.77
N LYS A 118 -16.52 6.86 -2.91
CA LYS A 118 -17.86 6.34 -3.22
C LYS A 118 -18.83 6.54 -2.05
N GLU A 119 -18.38 6.29 -0.83
CA GLU A 119 -19.17 6.46 0.41
C GLU A 119 -19.64 7.92 0.55
N ILE A 120 -18.75 8.91 0.48
CA ILE A 120 -19.14 10.32 0.59
C ILE A 120 -20.11 10.73 -0.53
N PHE A 121 -19.90 10.26 -1.76
CA PHE A 121 -20.80 10.57 -2.86
C PHE A 121 -22.22 10.05 -2.59
N GLN A 122 -22.33 8.82 -2.08
CA GLN A 122 -23.61 8.22 -1.71
C GLN A 122 -24.28 8.99 -0.56
N GLU A 123 -23.53 9.33 0.49
CA GLU A 123 -24.07 10.07 1.63
C GLU A 123 -24.54 11.47 1.24
N ILE A 124 -23.74 12.22 0.47
CA ILE A 124 -24.11 13.55 -0.03
C ILE A 124 -25.36 13.45 -0.91
N SER A 125 -25.44 12.44 -1.78
CA SER A 125 -26.60 12.20 -2.63
C SER A 125 -27.87 11.97 -1.80
N ILE A 126 -27.79 11.13 -0.77
CA ILE A 126 -28.92 10.84 0.13
C ILE A 126 -29.39 12.10 0.85
N ILE A 127 -28.49 12.87 1.47
CA ILE A 127 -28.91 14.07 2.21
C ILE A 127 -29.47 15.15 1.26
N THR A 128 -28.96 15.22 0.03
CA THR A 128 -29.45 16.15 -0.98
C THR A 128 -30.85 15.74 -1.45
N HIS A 129 -31.07 14.45 -1.72
CA HIS A 129 -32.38 13.93 -2.10
C HIS A 129 -33.43 14.13 -1.00
N ASN A 130 -33.06 13.90 0.26
CA ASN A 130 -33.94 14.13 1.39
C ASN A 130 -34.30 15.60 1.53
N TYR A 131 -33.31 16.49 1.38
CA TYR A 131 -33.56 17.94 1.42
C TYR A 131 -34.46 18.42 0.29
N THR A 132 -34.21 18.01 -0.96
CA THR A 132 -35.05 18.41 -2.11
C THR A 132 -36.48 17.88 -1.98
N SER A 133 -36.67 16.67 -1.45
CA SER A 133 -38.00 16.11 -1.17
C SER A 133 -38.76 16.92 -0.12
N THR A 134 -38.08 17.33 0.96
CA THR A 134 -38.65 18.21 1.99
C THR A 134 -39.05 19.57 1.42
N VAL A 135 -38.20 20.17 0.57
CA VAL A 135 -38.49 21.43 -0.12
C VAL A 135 -39.73 21.28 -1.00
N ALA A 136 -39.80 20.23 -1.82
CA ALA A 136 -40.91 19.99 -2.73
C ALA A 136 -42.24 19.82 -1.98
N LYS A 137 -42.24 19.05 -0.88
CA LYS A 137 -43.42 18.88 -0.03
C LYS A 137 -43.90 20.22 0.55
N ALA A 138 -42.98 21.01 1.09
CA ALA A 138 -43.31 22.32 1.66
C ALA A 138 -43.78 23.35 0.62
N MET A 139 -43.39 23.22 -0.64
CA MET A 139 -43.89 24.06 -1.73
C MET A 139 -45.33 23.68 -2.10
N ASN A 140 -45.62 22.39 -2.21
CA ASN A 140 -46.97 21.91 -2.53
C ASN A 140 -47.99 22.30 -1.46
N GLU A 141 -47.63 22.21 -0.18
CA GLU A 141 -48.49 22.60 0.95
C GLU A 141 -48.81 24.11 1.00
N LYS A 142 -48.03 24.96 0.31
CA LYS A 142 -48.29 26.41 0.22
C LYS A 142 -49.24 26.81 -0.92
N ILE A 143 -49.50 25.89 -1.86
CA ILE A 143 -50.29 26.16 -3.07
C ILE A 143 -51.76 25.70 -2.90
N THR A 144 -52.02 24.78 -1.98
CA THR A 144 -53.35 24.40 -1.48
C THR A 144 -53.80 25.25 -0.32
#